data_AF-A0A1G9IE40-F1
#
_entry.id   AF-A0A1G9IE40-F1
#
_cell.length_a   1.000
_cell.length_b   1.000
_cell.length_c   1.000
_cell.angle_alpha   90.00
_cell.angle_beta   90.00
_cell.angle_gamma   90.00
#
_symmetry.space_group_name_H-M   'P 1'
#
loop_
_entity.id
_entity.type
_entity.pdbx_description
1 polymer ?
#
loop_
_entity_poly.entity_id
_entity_poly.type
_entity_poly.pdbx_seq_one_letter_code
_entity_poly.pdbx_strand_id
1 'polypeptide(L)'
;MGCLGVFLTILSGLILMVLFVEYTGLMIGILFAIITLGIILYNKASTKQKEVEIKLEEEKAKKKVWEDGNKRKYNIPQDAKLVRYYKGNPNINKGYIKFYTWKDEKNINFVDSEFNIDIGKVQMQLDDIKYYYIIGDIYNEMSIEGGGNGGSSLGGAVVGGLVAGGAGAVIGSRKKNDPIKTINKKVDERKTIVVIKENNKVFNMEFEGKTYDVLLELLPEKERDYVKIISTKENNEDWLYKQIEKLASLKNEGILTEEEFQGKKKALLEKI
;
A
#
# COMPACT_ATOMS: atom_id res chain seq x y z
N MET A 1 -39.15 6.08 82.89
CA MET A 1 -38.97 6.42 81.47
C MET A 1 -38.72 5.16 80.61
N GLY A 2 -39.53 4.10 80.73
CA GLY A 2 -39.21 2.79 80.12
C GLY A 2 -40.06 2.36 78.93
N CYS A 3 -41.33 2.78 78.84
CA CYS A 3 -42.26 2.24 77.84
C CYS A 3 -42.33 3.07 76.54
N LEU A 4 -42.21 4.40 76.64
CA LEU A 4 -42.35 5.29 75.47
C LEU A 4 -41.17 5.18 74.49
N GLY A 5 -39.95 4.97 75.01
CA GLY A 5 -38.74 4.82 74.19
C GLY A 5 -38.69 3.48 73.43
N VAL A 6 -39.20 2.41 74.03
CA VAL A 6 -39.34 1.10 73.37
C VAL A 6 -40.39 1.16 72.26
N PHE A 7 -41.48 1.90 72.48
CA PHE A 7 -42.51 2.06 71.45
C PHE A 7 -42.01 2.88 70.24
N LEU A 8 -41.26 3.97 70.47
CA LEU A 8 -40.70 4.80 69.40
C LEU A 8 -39.63 4.06 68.56
N THR A 9 -38.85 3.17 69.19
CA THR A 9 -37.84 2.37 68.48
C THR A 9 -38.46 1.26 67.64
N ILE A 10 -39.54 0.63 68.11
CA ILE A 10 -40.30 -0.34 67.30
C ILE A 10 -40.99 0.35 66.12
N LEU A 11 -41.58 1.53 66.36
CA LEU A 11 -42.26 2.29 65.32
C LEU A 11 -41.28 2.80 64.22
N SER A 12 -40.08 3.25 64.60
CA SER A 12 -39.07 3.67 63.61
C SER A 12 -38.53 2.49 62.80
N GLY A 13 -38.37 1.32 63.42
CA GLY A 13 -38.00 0.08 62.74
C GLY A 13 -39.03 -0.36 61.70
N LEU A 14 -40.33 -0.29 62.04
CA LEU A 14 -41.42 -0.59 61.11
C LEU A 14 -41.48 0.38 59.92
N ILE A 15 -41.31 1.68 60.16
CA ILE A 15 -41.27 2.69 59.08
C ILE A 15 -40.08 2.44 58.15
N LEU A 16 -38.89 2.14 58.69
CA LEU A 16 -37.72 1.79 57.90
C LEU A 16 -37.92 0.51 57.07
N MET A 17 -38.62 -0.48 57.62
CA MET A 17 -38.92 -1.73 56.92
C MET A 17 -39.90 -1.52 55.76
N VAL A 18 -40.94 -0.70 55.97
CA VAL A 18 -41.89 -0.32 54.91
C VAL A 18 -41.20 0.47 53.81
N LEU A 19 -40.37 1.45 54.16
CA LEU A 19 -39.57 2.20 53.18
C LEU A 19 -38.65 1.26 52.39
N PHE A 20 -37.98 0.30 53.05
CA PHE A 20 -37.11 -0.66 52.37
C PHE A 20 -37.88 -1.51 51.35
N VAL A 21 -39.09 -1.98 51.70
CA VAL A 21 -39.95 -2.75 50.78
C VAL A 21 -40.37 -1.90 49.58
N GLU A 22 -40.79 -0.65 49.78
CA GLU A 22 -41.15 0.26 48.68
C GLU A 22 -39.96 0.56 47.75
N TYR A 23 -38.77 0.79 48.32
CA TYR A 23 -37.56 1.06 47.52
C TYR A 23 -37.04 -0.18 46.78
N THR A 24 -37.22 -1.40 47.31
CA THR A 24 -36.82 -2.62 46.59
C THR A 24 -37.56 -2.80 45.27
N GLY A 25 -38.87 -2.49 45.23
CA GLY A 25 -39.66 -2.54 44.00
C GLY A 25 -39.15 -1.54 42.94
N LEU A 26 -38.84 -0.32 43.36
CA LEU A 26 -38.29 0.73 42.49
C LEU A 26 -36.90 0.33 41.95
N MET A 27 -36.02 -0.19 42.80
CA MET A 27 -34.68 -0.64 42.39
C MET A 27 -34.72 -1.81 41.41
N ILE A 28 -35.62 -2.78 41.61
CA ILE A 28 -35.85 -3.88 40.68
C ILE A 28 -36.37 -3.34 39.34
N GLY A 29 -37.33 -2.39 39.36
CA GLY A 29 -37.86 -1.75 38.16
C GLY A 29 -36.78 -1.01 37.34
N ILE A 30 -35.90 -0.26 38.00
CA ILE A 30 -34.76 0.40 37.35
C ILE A 30 -33.79 -0.62 36.73
N LEU A 31 -33.51 -1.72 37.44
CA LEU A 31 -32.61 -2.76 36.94
C LEU A 31 -33.17 -3.43 35.68
N PHE A 32 -34.48 -3.74 35.66
CA PHE A 32 -35.16 -4.24 34.45
C PHE A 32 -35.14 -3.22 33.31
N ALA A 33 -35.34 -1.93 33.60
CA ALA A 33 -35.25 -0.86 32.59
C ALA A 33 -33.84 -0.77 31.97
N ILE A 34 -32.78 -0.90 32.77
CA ILE A 34 -31.39 -0.89 32.29
C ILE A 34 -31.10 -2.12 31.43
N ILE A 35 -31.53 -3.31 31.86
CA ILE A 35 -31.33 -4.55 31.09
C ILE A 35 -32.08 -4.49 29.75
N THR A 36 -33.36 -4.09 29.77
CA THR A 36 -34.16 -3.96 28.54
C THR A 36 -33.58 -2.93 27.58
N LEU A 37 -33.14 -1.77 28.09
CA LEU A 37 -32.44 -0.76 27.28
C LEU A 37 -31.13 -1.31 26.70
N GLY A 38 -30.36 -2.05 27.49
CA GLY A 38 -29.13 -2.72 27.05
C GLY A 38 -29.37 -3.72 25.91
N ILE A 39 -30.42 -4.54 26.00
CA ILE A 39 -30.82 -5.48 24.94
C ILE A 39 -31.23 -4.73 23.66
N ILE A 40 -32.03 -3.66 23.77
CA ILE A 40 -32.45 -2.85 22.62
C ILE A 40 -31.24 -2.23 21.91
N LEU A 41 -30.31 -1.65 22.67
CA LEU A 41 -29.09 -1.06 22.13
C LEU A 41 -28.19 -2.10 21.46
N TYR A 42 -28.02 -3.27 22.10
CA TYR A 42 -27.25 -4.39 21.54
C TYR A 42 -27.84 -4.90 20.22
N ASN A 43 -29.15 -5.13 20.17
CA ASN A 43 -29.83 -5.59 18.95
C ASN A 43 -29.70 -4.57 17.82
N LYS A 44 -29.85 -3.26 18.11
CA LYS A 44 -29.68 -2.19 17.12
C LYS A 44 -28.25 -2.14 16.56
N ALA A 45 -27.24 -2.31 17.42
CA ALA A 45 -25.83 -2.36 17.01
C ALA A 45 -25.54 -3.61 16.15
N SER A 46 -26.07 -4.77 16.53
CA SER A 46 -25.92 -6.02 15.77
C SER A 46 -26.58 -5.94 14.39
N THR A 47 -27.79 -5.39 14.28
CA THR A 47 -28.45 -5.18 12.97
C THR A 47 -27.63 -4.26 12.07
N LYS A 48 -27.10 -3.15 12.62
CA LYS A 48 -26.26 -2.23 11.85
C LYS A 48 -24.97 -2.89 11.35
N GLN A 49 -24.35 -3.78 12.14
CA GLN A 49 -23.18 -4.54 11.70
C GLN A 49 -23.52 -5.50 10.55
N LYS A 50 -24.64 -6.21 10.65
CA LYS A 50 -25.12 -7.11 9.58
C LYS A 50 -25.42 -6.34 8.29
N GLU A 51 -26.04 -5.18 8.37
CA GLU A 51 -26.28 -4.32 7.20
C GLU A 51 -25.00 -3.86 6.52
N VAL A 52 -23.96 -3.53 7.30
CA VAL A 52 -22.63 -3.17 6.77
C VAL A 52 -21.98 -4.36 6.07
N GLU A 53 -22.07 -5.55 6.66
CA GLU A 53 -21.53 -6.79 6.09
C GLU A 53 -22.22 -7.15 4.77
N ILE A 54 -23.56 -7.12 4.73
CA ILE A 54 -24.34 -7.36 3.51
C ILE A 54 -23.94 -6.38 2.41
N LYS A 55 -23.87 -5.07 2.70
CA LYS A 55 -23.45 -4.06 1.73
C LYS A 55 -22.03 -4.30 1.21
N LEU A 56 -21.12 -4.70 2.08
CA LEU A 56 -19.74 -5.03 1.70
C LEU A 56 -19.69 -6.26 0.80
N GLU A 57 -20.49 -7.29 1.06
CA GLU A 57 -20.59 -8.47 0.20
C GLU A 57 -21.21 -8.14 -1.16
N GLU A 58 -22.26 -7.33 -1.21
CA GLU A 58 -22.85 -6.84 -2.45
C GLU A 58 -21.85 -6.05 -3.29
N GLU A 59 -21.07 -5.16 -2.68
CA GLU A 59 -20.02 -4.42 -3.38
C GLU A 59 -18.91 -5.35 -3.91
N LYS A 60 -18.49 -6.34 -3.11
CA LYS A 60 -17.52 -7.35 -3.55
C LYS A 60 -18.07 -8.16 -4.73
N ALA A 61 -19.34 -8.55 -4.70
CA ALA A 61 -19.98 -9.29 -5.78
C ALA A 61 -20.08 -8.44 -7.06
N LYS A 62 -20.52 -7.18 -6.95
CA LYS A 62 -20.56 -6.23 -8.08
C LYS A 62 -19.18 -6.01 -8.68
N LYS A 63 -18.17 -5.83 -7.82
CA LYS A 63 -16.77 -5.69 -8.24
C LYS A 63 -16.27 -6.91 -9.00
N LYS A 64 -16.55 -8.13 -8.50
CA LYS A 64 -16.15 -9.37 -9.17
C LYS A 64 -16.82 -9.52 -10.54
N VAL A 65 -18.13 -9.27 -10.64
CA VAL A 65 -18.86 -9.32 -11.92
C VAL A 65 -18.27 -8.33 -12.93
N TRP A 66 -17.94 -7.12 -12.48
CA TRP A 66 -17.31 -6.10 -13.30
C TRP A 66 -15.90 -6.50 -13.75
N GLU A 67 -15.08 -7.03 -12.85
CA GLU A 67 -13.74 -7.53 -13.17
C GLU A 67 -13.79 -8.65 -14.21
N ASP A 68 -14.69 -9.63 -14.04
CA ASP A 68 -14.90 -10.72 -15.00
C ASP A 68 -15.44 -10.20 -16.35
N GLY A 69 -16.27 -9.16 -16.32
CA GLY A 69 -16.72 -8.43 -17.50
C GLY A 69 -15.57 -7.81 -18.28
N ASN A 70 -14.68 -7.08 -17.60
CA ASN A 70 -13.52 -6.42 -18.22
C ASN A 70 -12.48 -7.42 -18.72
N LYS A 71 -12.21 -8.49 -17.95
CA LYS A 71 -11.32 -9.57 -18.38
C LYS A 71 -11.77 -10.17 -19.70
N ARG A 72 -13.08 -10.43 -19.86
CA ARG A 72 -13.66 -10.91 -21.12
C ARG A 72 -13.64 -9.84 -22.22
N LYS A 73 -14.04 -8.61 -21.91
CA LYS A 73 -14.11 -7.51 -22.88
C LYS A 73 -12.76 -7.23 -23.55
N TYR A 74 -11.67 -7.29 -22.78
CA TYR A 74 -10.33 -6.94 -23.24
C TYR A 74 -9.40 -8.14 -23.44
N ASN A 75 -9.92 -9.37 -23.32
CA ASN A 75 -9.16 -10.62 -23.41
C ASN A 75 -7.91 -10.62 -22.51
N ILE A 76 -8.09 -10.20 -21.25
CA ILE A 76 -7.00 -10.16 -20.27
C ILE A 76 -6.60 -11.62 -19.94
N PRO A 77 -5.33 -12.01 -20.13
CA PRO A 77 -4.90 -13.37 -19.84
C PRO A 77 -4.81 -13.62 -18.32
N GLN A 78 -4.82 -14.90 -17.94
CA GLN A 78 -4.84 -15.29 -16.51
C GLN A 78 -3.54 -14.96 -15.77
N ASP A 79 -2.43 -14.85 -16.49
CA ASP A 79 -1.09 -14.51 -15.98
C ASP A 79 -0.82 -13.00 -15.98
N ALA A 80 -1.81 -12.17 -16.34
CA ALA A 80 -1.69 -10.72 -16.30
C ALA A 80 -1.31 -10.24 -14.88
N LYS A 81 -0.31 -9.35 -14.82
CA LYS A 81 0.25 -8.83 -13.58
C LYS A 81 -0.42 -7.52 -13.21
N LEU A 82 -0.56 -7.24 -11.91
CA LEU A 82 -1.06 -5.94 -11.46
C LEU A 82 0.08 -4.96 -11.26
N VAL A 83 0.00 -3.79 -11.89
CA VAL A 83 0.96 -2.69 -11.73
C VAL A 83 0.24 -1.42 -11.33
N ARG A 84 0.95 -0.51 -10.65
CA ARG A 84 0.39 0.79 -10.25
C ARG A 84 1.06 1.89 -11.04
N TYR A 85 0.28 2.54 -11.88
CA TYR A 85 0.66 3.72 -12.65
C TYR A 85 0.40 4.98 -11.82
N TYR A 86 1.32 5.93 -11.87
CA TYR A 86 1.18 7.22 -11.22
C TYR A 86 0.80 8.32 -12.20
N LYS A 87 1.59 8.52 -13.26
CA LYS A 87 1.41 9.61 -14.25
C LYS A 87 2.36 9.46 -15.45
N GLY A 88 2.20 10.36 -16.43
CA GLY A 88 3.20 10.61 -17.48
C GLY A 88 2.80 10.22 -18.90
N ASN A 89 1.75 9.40 -19.08
CA ASN A 89 1.17 9.14 -20.39
C ASN A 89 0.22 10.29 -20.79
N PRO A 90 0.44 10.96 -21.93
CA PRO A 90 -0.41 12.08 -22.39
C PRO A 90 -1.88 11.71 -22.63
N ASN A 91 -2.18 10.44 -22.89
CA ASN A 91 -3.53 9.95 -23.14
C ASN A 91 -4.25 9.50 -21.87
N ILE A 92 -3.58 9.51 -20.72
CA ILE A 92 -4.13 9.10 -19.44
C ILE A 92 -4.25 10.33 -18.52
N ASN A 93 -5.44 10.94 -18.50
CA ASN A 93 -5.74 12.15 -17.74
C ASN A 93 -5.99 11.91 -16.24
N LYS A 94 -5.85 10.68 -15.75
CA LYS A 94 -6.04 10.33 -14.34
C LYS A 94 -4.70 10.06 -13.67
N GLY A 95 -4.51 10.66 -12.50
CA GLY A 95 -3.40 10.34 -11.62
C GLY A 95 -3.74 9.14 -10.75
N TYR A 96 -2.79 8.22 -10.60
CA TYR A 96 -2.90 6.96 -9.87
C TYR A 96 -3.95 5.98 -10.43
N ILE A 97 -3.50 4.90 -11.07
CA ILE A 97 -4.37 3.84 -11.63
C ILE A 97 -3.72 2.48 -11.40
N LYS A 98 -4.52 1.46 -11.11
CA LYS A 98 -4.06 0.06 -11.08
C LYS A 98 -4.39 -0.63 -12.39
N PHE A 99 -3.38 -1.15 -13.07
CA PHE A 99 -3.54 -1.86 -14.34
C PHE A 99 -3.33 -3.35 -14.19
N TYR A 100 -4.16 -4.13 -14.87
CA TYR A 100 -3.75 -5.44 -15.39
C TYR A 100 -2.80 -5.21 -16.57
N THR A 101 -1.64 -5.86 -16.53
CA THR A 101 -0.56 -5.70 -17.49
C THR A 101 -0.05 -7.03 -18.00
N TRP A 102 0.10 -7.13 -19.31
CA TRP A 102 0.66 -8.30 -19.96
C TRP A 102 1.30 -7.91 -21.29
N LYS A 103 2.19 -8.78 -21.79
CA LYS A 103 2.87 -8.63 -23.08
C LYS A 103 2.23 -9.57 -24.10
N ASP A 104 2.00 -9.08 -25.30
CA ASP A 104 1.82 -9.90 -26.49
C ASP A 104 3.06 -9.75 -27.41
N GLU A 105 3.02 -10.31 -28.61
CA GLU A 105 4.17 -10.30 -29.53
C GLU A 105 4.67 -8.89 -29.88
N LYS A 106 3.77 -7.90 -29.93
CA LYS A 106 4.06 -6.55 -30.46
C LYS A 106 3.87 -5.44 -29.45
N ASN A 107 3.10 -5.70 -28.39
CA ASN A 107 2.68 -4.67 -27.45
C ASN A 107 2.80 -5.14 -26.01
N ILE A 108 2.98 -4.16 -25.14
CA ILE A 108 2.57 -4.27 -23.75
C ILE A 108 1.19 -3.62 -23.60
N ASN A 109 0.31 -4.30 -22.87
CA ASN A 109 -1.10 -3.94 -22.74
C ASN A 109 -1.39 -3.56 -21.29
N PHE A 110 -2.25 -2.56 -21.10
CA PHE A 110 -2.72 -2.11 -19.80
C PHE A 110 -4.23 -1.97 -19.83
N VAL A 111 -4.92 -2.58 -18.88
CA VAL A 111 -6.37 -2.44 -18.70
C VAL A 111 -6.65 -2.11 -17.24
N ASP A 112 -7.48 -1.11 -17.01
CA ASP A 112 -7.82 -0.69 -15.66
C ASP A 112 -8.44 -1.83 -14.85
N SER A 113 -8.00 -1.94 -13.60
CA SER A 113 -8.51 -2.90 -12.62
C SER A 113 -9.46 -2.26 -11.61
N GLU A 114 -9.66 -0.94 -11.66
CA GLU A 114 -10.49 -0.22 -10.72
C GLU A 114 -11.98 -0.26 -11.05
N PHE A 115 -12.77 -0.75 -10.08
CA PHE A 115 -14.23 -0.90 -10.20
C PHE A 115 -14.91 0.41 -10.64
N ASN A 116 -15.82 0.31 -11.62
CA ASN A 116 -16.55 1.42 -12.24
C ASN A 116 -15.67 2.47 -12.97
N ILE A 117 -14.41 2.15 -13.28
CA ILE A 117 -13.58 2.98 -14.13
C ILE A 117 -13.14 2.17 -15.35
N ASP A 118 -13.59 2.57 -16.53
CA ASP A 118 -13.16 1.98 -17.79
C ASP A 118 -12.47 3.06 -18.63
N ILE A 119 -11.15 3.16 -18.49
CA ILE A 119 -10.32 4.00 -19.37
C ILE A 119 -9.94 3.29 -20.67
N GLY A 120 -10.51 2.11 -20.93
CA GLY A 120 -10.19 1.30 -22.09
C GLY A 120 -8.92 0.47 -21.94
N LYS A 121 -8.53 -0.13 -23.07
CA LYS A 121 -7.26 -0.83 -23.22
C LYS A 121 -6.22 0.18 -23.73
N VAL A 122 -5.20 0.45 -22.92
CA VAL A 122 -4.02 1.21 -23.34
C VAL A 122 -3.00 0.22 -23.88
N GLN A 123 -2.56 0.41 -25.11
CA GLN A 123 -1.56 -0.45 -25.76
C GLN A 123 -0.34 0.39 -26.12
N MET A 124 0.85 -0.16 -25.89
CA MET A 124 2.10 0.47 -26.31
C MET A 124 2.92 -0.54 -27.09
N GLN A 125 3.42 -0.12 -28.26
CA GLN A 125 4.29 -0.97 -29.07
C GLN A 125 5.63 -1.14 -28.37
N LEU A 126 6.19 -2.35 -28.44
CA LEU A 126 7.46 -2.66 -27.78
C LEU A 126 8.62 -1.84 -28.33
N ASP A 127 8.56 -1.43 -29.60
CA ASP A 127 9.60 -0.61 -30.26
C ASP A 127 9.60 0.85 -29.79
N ASP A 128 8.44 1.35 -29.36
CA ASP A 128 8.31 2.70 -28.81
C ASP A 128 8.90 2.77 -27.39
N ILE A 129 8.95 1.64 -26.68
CA ILE A 129 9.62 1.54 -25.37
C ILE A 129 11.12 1.53 -25.59
N LYS A 130 11.79 2.59 -25.14
CA LYS A 130 13.25 2.72 -25.25
C LYS A 130 13.95 1.91 -24.18
N TYR A 131 13.62 2.19 -22.93
CA TYR A 131 14.10 1.44 -21.78
C TYR A 131 13.29 1.77 -20.54
N TYR A 132 13.48 1.02 -19.47
CA TYR A 132 12.97 1.34 -18.14
C TYR A 132 14.05 1.18 -17.07
N TYR A 133 13.85 1.86 -15.94
CA TYR A 133 14.75 1.80 -14.79
C TYR A 133 13.99 2.14 -13.50
N ILE A 134 14.59 1.79 -12.36
CA ILE A 134 14.07 2.12 -11.03
C ILE A 134 14.86 3.29 -10.42
N ILE A 135 14.17 4.18 -9.70
CA ILE A 135 14.76 5.26 -8.91
C ILE A 135 14.15 5.30 -7.51
N GLY A 136 14.81 5.98 -6.58
CA GLY A 136 14.37 6.13 -5.19
C GLY A 136 14.96 5.06 -4.28
N ASP A 137 14.64 5.18 -2.99
CA ASP A 137 15.29 4.42 -1.93
C ASP A 137 14.29 3.64 -1.07
N ILE A 138 14.82 2.65 -0.36
CA ILE A 138 14.14 1.96 0.72
C ILE A 138 14.87 2.31 2.01
N TYR A 139 14.15 2.88 2.97
CA TYR A 139 14.71 3.22 4.27
C TYR A 139 13.76 2.82 5.40
N ASN A 140 14.26 2.83 6.63
CA ASN A 140 13.45 2.56 7.82
C ASN A 140 13.27 3.86 8.60
N GLU A 141 12.03 4.25 8.83
CA GLU A 141 11.66 5.27 9.80
C GLU A 141 11.45 4.60 11.17
N MET A 142 12.09 5.14 12.20
CA MET A 142 11.84 4.72 13.58
C MET A 142 11.07 5.84 14.28
N SER A 143 9.83 5.57 14.67
CA SER A 143 9.07 6.46 15.55
C SER A 143 9.06 5.86 16.95
N ILE A 144 9.39 6.66 17.97
CA ILE A 144 9.32 6.24 19.37
C ILE A 144 8.10 6.92 19.98
N GLU A 145 7.08 6.13 20.30
CA GLU A 145 5.87 6.58 20.99
C GLU A 145 5.87 6.05 22.43
N GLY A 146 5.24 6.77 23.35
CA GLY A 146 5.16 6.38 24.76
C GLY A 146 6.25 7.00 25.64
N GLY A 147 6.31 6.58 26.90
CA GLY A 147 7.22 7.18 27.91
C GLY A 147 6.70 8.47 28.56
N GLY A 148 5.42 8.80 28.39
CA GLY A 148 4.79 9.91 29.10
C GLY A 148 4.85 9.73 30.62
N ASN A 149 5.02 10.85 31.36
CA ASN A 149 4.97 10.86 32.82
C ASN A 149 3.56 10.44 33.28
N GLY A 150 3.45 9.32 33.99
CA GLY A 150 2.21 8.72 34.48
C GLY A 150 1.35 9.69 35.30
N GLY A 151 0.53 10.47 34.61
CA GLY A 151 -0.41 11.39 35.23
C GLY A 151 -1.48 10.65 36.04
N SER A 152 -2.09 11.35 36.98
CA SER A 152 -3.15 10.80 37.81
C SER A 152 -4.47 10.68 37.03
N SER A 153 -5.09 9.50 37.04
CA SER A 153 -6.45 9.27 36.59
C SER A 153 -7.41 9.37 37.79
N LEU A 154 -8.38 10.27 37.68
CA LEU A 154 -9.40 10.46 38.72
C LEU A 154 -10.25 9.19 38.90
N GLY A 155 -10.58 8.50 37.80
CA GLY A 155 -11.36 7.25 37.83
C GLY A 155 -10.64 6.09 38.51
N GLY A 156 -9.34 5.91 38.27
CA GLY A 156 -8.55 4.87 38.92
C GLY A 156 -8.33 5.14 40.41
N ALA A 157 -8.24 6.41 40.81
CA ALA A 157 -8.14 6.81 42.21
C ALA A 157 -9.40 6.47 43.01
N VAL A 158 -10.58 6.68 42.42
CA VAL A 158 -11.87 6.37 43.05
C VAL A 158 -12.04 4.86 43.23
N VAL A 159 -11.78 4.07 42.18
CA VAL A 159 -11.89 2.60 42.24
C VAL A 159 -10.86 2.01 43.22
N GLY A 160 -9.61 2.47 43.18
CA GLY A 160 -8.57 2.01 44.11
C GLY A 160 -8.87 2.40 45.57
N GLY A 161 -9.47 3.58 45.78
CA GLY A 161 -9.85 4.07 47.10
C GLY A 161 -10.96 3.27 47.78
N LEU A 162 -11.93 2.81 46.99
CA LEU A 162 -13.03 1.95 47.48
C LEU A 162 -12.55 0.56 47.90
N VAL A 163 -11.51 0.03 47.25
CA VAL A 163 -11.01 -1.33 47.52
C VAL A 163 -10.00 -1.36 48.66
N ALA A 164 -9.05 -0.41 48.70
CA ALA A 164 -7.92 -0.46 49.64
C ALA A 164 -7.65 0.86 50.38
N GLY A 165 -8.66 1.76 50.44
CA GLY A 165 -8.56 3.04 51.15
C GLY A 165 -7.55 4.00 50.51
N GLY A 166 -7.00 4.92 51.31
CA GLY A 166 -6.09 5.96 50.81
C GLY A 166 -4.89 5.45 50.02
N ALA A 167 -4.28 4.33 50.46
CA ALA A 167 -3.17 3.71 49.73
C ALA A 167 -3.59 3.12 48.38
N GLY A 168 -4.77 2.50 48.33
CA GLY A 168 -5.38 2.01 47.09
C GLY A 168 -5.71 3.12 46.10
N ALA A 169 -6.18 4.27 46.59
CA ALA A 169 -6.44 5.45 45.76
C ALA A 169 -5.16 5.98 45.12
N VAL A 170 -4.04 6.05 45.86
CA VAL A 170 -2.75 6.48 45.30
C VAL A 170 -2.26 5.53 44.21
N ILE A 171 -2.32 4.23 44.44
CA ILE A 171 -1.87 3.21 43.47
C ILE A 171 -2.79 3.20 42.24
N GLY A 172 -4.12 3.18 42.44
CA GLY A 172 -5.10 3.21 41.37
C GLY A 172 -5.12 4.52 40.59
N SER A 173 -4.68 5.63 41.20
CA SER A 173 -4.60 6.92 40.52
C SER A 173 -3.53 6.94 39.43
N ARG A 174 -2.48 6.11 39.49
CA ARG A 174 -1.40 6.17 38.51
C ARG A 174 -1.86 5.62 37.16
N LYS A 175 -1.92 6.47 36.12
CA LYS A 175 -2.03 5.94 34.76
C LYS A 175 -0.80 5.08 34.49
N LYS A 176 -1.03 3.86 34.02
CA LYS A 176 0.03 2.98 33.54
C LYS A 176 0.78 3.76 32.46
N ASN A 177 2.09 3.96 32.64
CA ASN A 177 2.90 4.62 31.61
C ASN A 177 2.68 3.85 30.31
N ASP A 178 2.39 4.57 29.21
CA ASP A 178 2.35 3.92 27.91
C ASP A 178 3.75 3.32 27.67
N PRO A 179 3.84 2.00 27.45
CA PRO A 179 5.12 1.37 27.20
C PRO A 179 5.78 2.07 26.01
N ILE A 180 7.09 2.31 26.11
CA ILE A 180 7.85 2.84 24.99
C ILE A 180 7.70 1.85 23.84
N LYS A 181 7.05 2.28 22.78
CA LYS A 181 6.86 1.53 21.54
C LYS A 181 7.76 2.15 20.49
N THR A 182 8.75 1.40 20.06
CA THR A 182 9.48 1.71 18.84
C THR A 182 8.69 1.13 17.66
N ILE A 183 8.15 2.01 16.83
CA ILE A 183 7.49 1.66 15.58
C ILE A 183 8.55 1.77 14.49
N ASN A 184 9.02 0.63 14.03
CA ASN A 184 9.87 0.53 12.83
C ASN A 184 8.97 0.45 11.61
N LYS A 185 8.98 1.48 10.78
CA LYS A 185 8.23 1.55 9.53
C LYS A 185 9.22 1.52 8.37
N LYS A 186 9.18 0.44 7.59
CA LYS A 186 9.89 0.38 6.31
C LYS A 186 9.16 1.25 5.30
N VAL A 187 9.85 2.23 4.75
CA VAL A 187 9.34 3.12 3.70
C VAL A 187 10.04 2.75 2.39
N ASP A 188 9.24 2.44 1.36
CA ASP A 188 9.70 2.17 0.00
C ASP A 188 9.20 3.30 -0.91
N GLU A 189 10.09 4.21 -1.28
CA GLU A 189 9.77 5.35 -2.14
C GLU A 189 10.14 5.09 -3.60
N ARG A 190 10.52 3.85 -3.94
CA ARG A 190 10.99 3.54 -5.27
C ARG A 190 9.89 3.72 -6.31
N LYS A 191 10.31 4.20 -7.47
CA LYS A 191 9.47 4.37 -8.66
C LYS A 191 10.13 3.73 -9.86
N THR A 192 9.31 3.12 -10.71
CA THR A 192 9.75 2.61 -12.00
C THR A 192 9.45 3.64 -13.06
N ILE A 193 10.46 4.02 -13.83
CA ILE A 193 10.35 4.98 -14.93
C ILE A 193 10.44 4.21 -16.24
N VAL A 194 9.43 4.35 -17.10
CA VAL A 194 9.42 3.79 -18.45
C VAL A 194 9.56 4.93 -19.45
N VAL A 195 10.61 4.89 -20.26
CA VAL A 195 10.92 5.91 -21.27
C VAL A 195 10.36 5.47 -22.61
N ILE A 196 9.47 6.29 -23.16
CA ILE A 196 8.74 5.99 -24.40
C ILE A 196 9.07 7.04 -25.45
N LYS A 197 9.27 6.61 -26.68
CA LYS A 197 9.41 7.47 -27.86
C LYS A 197 8.31 7.16 -28.85
N GLU A 198 7.28 8.00 -28.89
CA GLU A 198 6.16 7.88 -29.81
C GLU A 198 6.04 9.17 -30.63
N ASN A 199 5.83 9.08 -31.95
CA ASN A 199 5.70 10.24 -32.84
C ASN A 199 6.84 11.27 -32.71
N ASN A 200 8.06 10.77 -32.53
CA ASN A 200 9.28 11.56 -32.29
C ASN A 200 9.29 12.42 -31.01
N LYS A 201 8.31 12.22 -30.11
CA LYS A 201 8.29 12.81 -28.77
C LYS A 201 8.73 11.77 -27.76
N VAL A 202 9.51 12.21 -26.78
CA VAL A 202 9.93 11.37 -25.66
C VAL A 202 9.15 11.79 -24.43
N PHE A 203 8.55 10.82 -23.74
CA PHE A 203 7.89 11.03 -22.47
C PHE A 203 8.16 9.87 -21.52
N ASN A 204 7.96 10.12 -20.23
CA ASN A 204 8.23 9.15 -19.18
C ASN A 204 6.92 8.79 -18.50
N MET A 205 6.65 7.49 -18.36
CA MET A 205 5.60 6.99 -17.47
C MET A 205 6.20 6.60 -16.12
N GLU A 206 5.57 7.04 -15.04
CA GLU A 206 5.95 6.72 -13.67
C GLU A 206 5.02 5.65 -13.10
N PHE A 207 5.61 4.62 -12.49
CA PHE A 207 4.91 3.54 -11.81
C PHE A 207 5.49 3.29 -10.41
N GLU A 208 4.78 2.50 -9.59
CA GLU A 208 5.29 1.99 -8.31
C GLU A 208 6.56 1.16 -8.53
N GLY A 209 7.51 1.20 -7.58
CA GLY A 209 8.80 0.51 -7.68
C GLY A 209 8.70 -1.00 -7.94
N LYS A 210 7.66 -1.68 -7.43
CA LYS A 210 7.42 -3.11 -7.70
C LYS A 210 7.10 -3.42 -9.16
N THR A 211 6.73 -2.42 -9.94
CA THR A 211 6.49 -2.56 -11.39
C THR A 211 7.79 -2.91 -12.13
N TYR A 212 8.95 -2.56 -11.59
CA TYR A 212 10.24 -2.91 -12.17
C TYR A 212 10.40 -4.42 -12.33
N ASP A 213 10.04 -5.20 -11.31
CA ASP A 213 10.14 -6.67 -11.34
C ASP A 213 9.21 -7.27 -12.41
N VAL A 214 8.01 -6.70 -12.56
CA VAL A 214 7.06 -7.10 -13.61
C VAL A 214 7.60 -6.79 -15.00
N LEU A 215 8.21 -5.61 -15.20
CA LEU A 215 8.81 -5.26 -16.49
C LEU A 215 10.06 -6.08 -16.78
N LEU A 216 10.83 -6.46 -15.76
CA LEU A 216 11.98 -7.36 -15.91
C LEU A 216 11.54 -8.77 -16.36
N GLU A 217 10.39 -9.24 -15.88
CA GLU A 217 9.79 -10.50 -16.35
C GLU A 217 9.29 -10.39 -17.80
N LEU A 218 8.61 -9.29 -18.15
CA LEU A 218 7.94 -9.14 -19.45
C LEU A 218 8.89 -8.65 -20.58
N LEU A 219 9.80 -7.73 -20.27
CA LEU A 219 10.62 -6.95 -21.21
C LEU A 219 12.09 -6.87 -20.77
N PRO A 220 12.76 -7.97 -20.43
CA PRO A 220 14.14 -7.93 -19.94
C PRO A 220 15.11 -7.19 -20.90
N GLU A 221 14.85 -7.25 -22.20
CA GLU A 221 15.62 -6.58 -23.24
C GLU A 221 15.53 -5.05 -23.24
N LYS A 222 14.55 -4.49 -22.51
CA LYS A 222 14.33 -3.04 -22.38
C LYS A 222 14.83 -2.50 -21.03
N GLU A 223 15.48 -3.32 -20.22
CA GLU A 223 16.14 -2.84 -19.00
C GLU A 223 17.27 -1.88 -19.36
N ARG A 224 17.36 -0.72 -18.69
CA ARG A 224 18.26 0.38 -19.08
C ARG A 224 19.72 -0.04 -19.15
N ASP A 225 20.21 -0.77 -18.16
CA ASP A 225 21.61 -1.17 -18.09
C ASP A 225 21.91 -2.24 -19.15
N TYR A 226 20.96 -3.14 -19.43
CA TYR A 226 21.05 -4.06 -20.58
C TYR A 226 21.14 -3.31 -21.93
N VAL A 227 20.25 -2.34 -22.17
CA VAL A 227 20.24 -1.50 -23.38
C VAL A 227 21.54 -0.70 -23.52
N LYS A 228 22.10 -0.20 -22.41
CA LYS A 228 23.40 0.51 -22.40
C LYS A 228 24.55 -0.41 -22.83
N ILE A 229 24.56 -1.66 -22.37
CA ILE A 229 25.60 -2.63 -22.74
C ILE A 229 25.52 -2.94 -24.25
N ILE A 230 24.33 -3.19 -24.78
CA ILE A 230 24.14 -3.50 -26.20
C ILE A 230 24.55 -2.33 -27.09
N SER A 231 24.04 -1.13 -26.78
CA SER A 231 24.38 0.07 -27.55
C SER A 231 25.88 0.38 -27.52
N THR A 232 26.59 0.05 -26.43
CA THR A 232 28.05 0.18 -26.37
C THR A 232 28.76 -0.83 -27.29
N LYS A 233 28.27 -2.07 -27.35
CA LYS A 233 28.81 -3.11 -28.25
C LYS A 233 28.58 -2.76 -29.72
N GLU A 234 27.36 -2.37 -30.10
CA GLU A 234 27.03 -1.97 -31.47
C GLU A 234 27.87 -0.77 -31.94
N ASN A 235 28.05 0.24 -31.08
CA ASN A 235 28.91 1.39 -31.41
C ASN A 235 30.39 0.99 -31.56
N ASN A 236 30.88 0.04 -30.76
CA ASN A 236 32.24 -0.47 -30.90
C ASN A 236 32.42 -1.26 -32.20
N GLU A 237 31.45 -2.09 -32.57
CA GLU A 237 31.46 -2.81 -33.85
C GLU A 237 31.40 -1.85 -35.04
N ASP A 238 30.47 -0.88 -35.05
CA ASP A 238 30.37 0.13 -36.11
C ASP A 238 31.64 0.99 -36.23
N TRP A 239 32.22 1.40 -35.09
CA TRP A 239 33.50 2.09 -35.07
C TRP A 239 34.62 1.22 -35.67
N LEU A 240 34.68 -0.05 -35.30
CA LEU A 240 35.68 -0.99 -35.81
C LEU A 240 35.54 -1.19 -37.33
N TYR A 241 34.33 -1.38 -37.83
CA TYR A 241 34.08 -1.51 -39.27
C TYR A 241 34.53 -0.26 -40.04
N LYS A 242 34.18 0.94 -39.55
CA LYS A 242 34.63 2.20 -40.14
C LYS A 242 36.14 2.37 -40.14
N GLN A 243 36.84 1.92 -39.09
CA GLN A 243 38.30 1.94 -39.05
C GLN A 243 38.92 0.99 -40.08
N ILE A 244 38.38 -0.23 -40.23
CA ILE A 244 38.85 -1.22 -41.21
C ILE A 244 38.60 -0.72 -42.65
N GLU A 245 37.44 -0.12 -42.90
CA GLU A 245 37.10 0.48 -44.20
C GLU A 245 38.06 1.62 -44.56
N LYS A 246 38.36 2.50 -43.60
CA LYS A 246 39.34 3.57 -43.78
C LYS A 246 40.76 3.04 -44.02
N LEU A 247 41.17 1.96 -43.36
CA LEU A 247 42.45 1.31 -43.64
C LEU A 247 42.49 0.74 -45.07
N ALA A 248 41.40 0.18 -45.56
CA ALA A 248 41.31 -0.34 -46.92
C ALA A 248 41.35 0.79 -47.96
N SER A 249 40.73 1.94 -47.70
CA SER A 249 40.80 3.10 -48.59
C SER A 249 42.23 3.65 -48.69
N LEU A 250 42.92 3.82 -47.56
CA LEU A 250 44.31 4.30 -47.52
C LEU A 250 45.28 3.35 -48.24
N LYS A 251 45.06 2.04 -48.15
CA LYS A 251 45.80 1.05 -48.94
C LYS A 251 45.52 1.23 -50.44
N ASN A 252 44.25 1.34 -50.84
CA ASN A 252 43.87 1.51 -52.24
C ASN A 252 44.39 2.82 -52.85
N GLU A 253 44.52 3.87 -52.04
CA GLU A 253 45.14 5.15 -52.40
C GLU A 253 46.67 5.09 -52.46
N GLY A 254 47.28 3.94 -52.15
CA GLY A 254 48.73 3.75 -52.14
C GLY A 254 49.45 4.41 -50.97
N ILE A 255 48.72 4.88 -49.96
CA ILE A 255 49.27 5.52 -48.75
C ILE A 255 49.81 4.47 -47.77
N LEU A 256 49.22 3.27 -47.76
CA LEU A 256 49.68 2.13 -46.95
C LEU A 256 50.13 0.98 -47.85
N THR A 257 51.20 0.28 -47.44
CA THR A 257 51.55 -1.00 -48.07
C THR A 257 50.61 -2.12 -47.63
N GLU A 258 50.63 -3.26 -48.33
CA GLU A 258 49.85 -4.44 -47.94
C GLU A 258 50.23 -4.91 -46.53
N GLU A 259 51.53 -4.94 -46.21
CA GLU A 259 52.02 -5.39 -44.90
C GLU A 259 51.54 -4.46 -43.78
N GLU A 260 51.58 -3.14 -44.00
CA GLU A 260 51.12 -2.14 -43.03
C GLU A 260 49.60 -2.24 -42.81
N PHE A 261 48.84 -2.47 -43.87
CA PHE A 261 47.40 -2.70 -43.80
C PHE A 261 47.08 -3.95 -42.97
N GLN A 262 47.69 -5.10 -43.28
CA GLN A 262 47.44 -6.35 -42.56
C GLN A 262 47.86 -6.25 -41.09
N GLY A 263 49.00 -5.62 -40.80
CA GLY A 263 49.47 -5.39 -39.43
C GLY A 263 48.49 -4.53 -38.61
N LYS A 264 48.02 -3.41 -39.18
CA LYS A 264 47.05 -2.52 -38.50
C LYS A 264 45.67 -3.16 -38.36
N LYS A 265 45.20 -3.90 -39.36
CA LYS A 265 43.95 -4.66 -39.31
C LYS A 265 43.99 -5.70 -38.20
N LYS A 266 45.06 -6.48 -38.10
CA LYS A 266 45.24 -7.48 -37.03
C LYS A 266 45.25 -6.82 -35.65
N ALA A 267 45.99 -5.73 -35.48
CA ALA A 267 46.05 -4.99 -34.21
C ALA A 267 44.71 -4.35 -33.81
N LEU A 268 43.83 -4.03 -34.77
CA LEU A 268 42.46 -3.56 -34.50
C LEU A 268 41.54 -4.70 -34.07
N LEU A 269 41.68 -5.89 -34.68
CA LEU A 269 40.88 -7.07 -34.35
C LEU A 269 41.26 -7.69 -32.99
N GLU A 270 42.51 -7.52 -32.54
CA GLU A 270 42.98 -7.97 -31.21
C GLU A 270 42.52 -7.09 -30.03
N LYS A 271 41.85 -5.95 -30.30
CA LYS A 271 41.30 -5.06 -29.27
C LYS A 271 39.88 -5.44 -28.81
N ILE A 272 39.37 -6.57 -29.30
CA ILE A 272 38.08 -7.17 -28.97
C ILE A 272 38.32 -8.28 -27.95
#